data_AF-A0A4Q2QP09-F1
#
_entry.id   AF-A0A4Q2QP09-F1
#
_cell.length_a   1.000
_cell.length_b   1.000
_cell.length_c   1.000
_cell.angle_alpha   90.00
_cell.angle_beta   90.00
_cell.angle_gamma   90.00
#
_symmetry.space_group_name_H-M   'P 1'
#
loop_
_entity.id
_entity.type
_entity.pdbx_description
1 polymer ?
#
loop_
_entity_poly.entity_id
_entity_poly.type
_entity_poly.pdbx_seq_one_letter_code
_entity_poly.pdbx_strand_id
1 'polypeptide(L)'
;GAAVIIGLCNGVLIAGIRVSPILATLGMMTLLKGINILVTGGSAIANYPSWVLWLNHAQWFGIPLPMWLFAAVALGLWILLEKTPLGKAIYLIGSNERATLYSGINTRRVLIWVYVISALLCAVAAFLMMSKLN
;
A
#
# COMPACT_ATOMS: atom_id res chain seq x y z
N GLY A 1 -7.49 2.76 8.78
CA GLY A 1 -7.99 4.14 8.57
C GLY A 1 -7.05 4.96 7.71
N ALA A 2 -5.96 5.48 8.30
CA ALA A 2 -5.04 6.41 7.62
C ALA A 2 -4.49 5.92 6.28
N ALA A 3 -4.10 4.64 6.17
CA ALA A 3 -3.58 4.08 4.92
C ALA A 3 -4.57 4.15 3.75
N VAL A 4 -5.86 3.90 4.01
CA VAL A 4 -6.90 3.99 2.98
C VAL A 4 -7.06 5.44 2.53
N ILE A 5 -7.05 6.40 3.45
CA ILE A 5 -7.14 7.84 3.13
C ILE A 5 -5.95 8.28 2.27
N ILE A 6 -4.74 7.86 2.62
CA ILE A 6 -3.51 8.16 1.86
C ILE A 6 -3.58 7.55 0.45
N GLY A 7 -3.99 6.28 0.34
CA GLY A 7 -4.15 5.60 -0.94
C GLY A 7 -5.23 6.23 -1.81
N LEU A 8 -6.33 6.69 -1.21
CA LEU A 8 -7.44 7.35 -1.90
C LEU A 8 -7.04 8.76 -2.35
N CYS A 9 -6.31 9.52 -1.53
CA CYS A 9 -5.70 10.80 -1.93
C CYS A 9 -4.77 10.62 -3.13
N ASN A 10 -3.80 9.71 -3.06
CA ASN A 10 -2.88 9.44 -4.17
C ASN A 10 -3.65 8.97 -5.42
N GLY A 11 -4.60 8.06 -5.25
CA GLY A 11 -5.45 7.58 -6.34
C GLY A 11 -6.25 8.70 -7.02
N VAL A 12 -6.85 9.62 -6.25
CA VAL A 12 -7.64 10.75 -6.76
C VAL A 12 -6.74 11.81 -7.41
N LEU A 13 -5.58 12.12 -6.83
CA LEU A 13 -4.60 13.03 -7.42
C LEU A 13 -4.10 12.53 -8.78
N ILE A 14 -3.80 11.24 -8.89
CA ILE A 14 -3.24 10.66 -10.10
C ILE A 14 -4.34 10.42 -11.15
N ALA A 15 -5.45 9.78 -10.77
CA ALA A 15 -6.53 9.48 -11.71
C ALA A 15 -7.37 10.70 -12.06
N GLY A 16 -7.69 11.56 -11.10
CA GLY A 16 -8.52 12.75 -11.29
C GLY A 16 -7.76 13.87 -11.98
N ILE A 17 -6.69 14.34 -11.34
CA ILE A 17 -5.92 15.54 -11.73
C ILE A 17 -4.88 15.21 -12.82
N ARG A 18 -4.65 13.93 -13.14
CA ARG A 18 -3.66 13.46 -14.14
C ARG A 18 -2.24 13.95 -13.84
N VAL A 19 -1.93 14.12 -12.56
CA VAL A 19 -0.56 14.43 -12.12
C VAL A 19 0.31 13.20 -12.35
N SER A 20 1.58 13.41 -12.72
CA SER A 20 2.54 12.32 -12.83
C SER A 20 2.61 11.52 -11.51
N PRO A 21 2.48 10.18 -11.55
CA PRO A 21 2.51 9.32 -10.36
C PRO A 21 3.70 9.57 -9.43
N ILE A 22 4.86 9.88 -10.02
CA ILE A 22 6.11 10.14 -9.29
C ILE A 22 5.99 11.41 -8.44
N LEU A 23 5.42 12.48 -9.01
CA LEU A 23 5.24 13.76 -8.30
C LEU A 23 4.23 13.63 -7.15
N ALA A 24 3.12 12.91 -7.40
CA ALA A 24 2.10 12.70 -6.37
C ALA A 24 2.65 11.88 -5.20
N THR A 25 3.37 10.79 -5.47
CA THR A 25 3.94 9.93 -4.44
C THR A 25 5.09 10.60 -3.67
N LEU A 26 5.97 11.34 -4.34
CA LEU A 26 7.03 12.15 -3.69
C LEU A 26 6.44 13.26 -2.81
N GLY A 27 5.40 13.95 -3.29
CA GLY A 27 4.68 14.96 -2.52
C GLY A 27 4.06 14.36 -1.27
N MET A 28 3.38 13.22 -1.40
CA MET A 28 2.79 12.51 -0.27
C MET A 28 3.84 12.04 0.74
N MET A 29 4.98 11.52 0.28
CA MET A 29 6.09 11.12 1.15
C MET A 29 6.62 12.31 1.95
N THR A 30 6.81 13.46 1.30
CA THR A 30 7.26 14.70 1.97
C THR A 30 6.25 15.19 2.99
N LEU A 31 4.95 15.17 2.64
CA LEU A 31 3.87 15.60 3.52
C LEU A 31 3.75 14.69 4.76
N LEU A 32 3.79 13.36 4.56
CA LEU A 32 3.77 12.40 5.67
C LEU A 32 4.99 12.53 6.57
N LYS A 33 6.18 12.74 6.00
CA LYS A 33 7.40 13.02 6.79
C LYS A 33 7.25 14.31 7.61
N GLY A 34 6.71 15.38 7.02
CA GLY A 34 6.47 16.64 7.72
C GLY A 34 5.52 16.48 8.90
N ILE A 35 4.40 15.77 8.70
CA ILE A 35 3.45 15.44 9.77
C ILE A 35 4.13 14.60 10.85
N ASN A 36 4.92 13.59 10.46
CA ASN A 36 5.63 12.75 11.41
C ASN A 36 6.61 13.57 12.27
N ILE A 37 7.38 14.49 11.67
CA ILE A 37 8.30 15.36 12.40
C ILE A 37 7.54 16.28 13.36
N LEU A 38 6.40 16.84 12.94
CA LEU A 38 5.57 17.72 13.76
C LEU A 38 5.00 16.99 14.98
N VAL A 39 4.51 15.76 14.80
CA VAL A 39 3.93 14.95 15.88
C VAL A 39 5.00 14.42 16.83
N THR A 40 6.18 14.07 16.31
CA THR A 40 7.23 13.41 17.09
C THR A 40 8.28 14.37 17.65
N GLY A 41 8.21 15.65 17.28
CA GLY A 41 9.21 16.66 17.64
C GLY A 41 10.62 16.34 17.13
N GLY A 42 10.75 15.47 16.11
CA GLY A 42 12.04 15.00 15.57
C GLY A 42 12.71 13.86 16.33
N SER A 43 12.10 13.32 17.39
CA SER A 43 12.66 12.20 18.16
C SER A 43 12.23 10.85 17.59
N ALA A 44 13.11 9.83 17.61
CA ALA A 44 12.69 8.48 17.25
C ALA A 44 11.82 7.90 18.37
N ILE A 45 10.58 7.49 18.08
CA ILE A 45 9.75 6.77 19.05
C ILE A 45 10.37 5.38 19.22
N ALA A 46 11.16 5.22 20.27
CA ALA A 46 11.71 3.95 20.71
C ALA A 46 11.09 3.64 22.06
N ASN A 47 10.00 2.85 22.06
CA ASN A 47 9.34 2.20 23.21
C ASN A 47 8.07 1.53 22.67
N TYR A 48 8.23 0.57 21.75
CA TYR A 48 7.07 -0.17 21.24
C TYR A 48 6.54 -1.10 22.35
N PRO A 49 5.22 -1.11 22.59
CA PRO A 49 4.64 -1.93 23.65
C PRO A 49 4.91 -3.43 23.39
N SER A 50 5.05 -4.19 24.47
CA SER A 50 5.53 -5.59 24.48
C SER A 50 4.78 -6.55 23.54
N TRP A 51 3.53 -6.25 23.17
CA TRP A 51 2.76 -7.02 22.18
C TRP A 51 3.28 -6.89 20.75
N VAL A 52 3.92 -5.77 20.37
CA VAL A 52 4.56 -5.57 19.05
C VAL A 52 5.86 -6.36 18.94
N LEU A 53 6.60 -6.46 20.06
CA LEU A 53 7.84 -7.22 20.19
C LEU A 53 7.58 -8.74 20.19
N TRP A 54 6.47 -9.18 20.81
CA TRP A 54 6.08 -10.59 20.83
C TRP A 54 5.73 -11.12 19.43
N LEU A 55 5.22 -10.26 18.54
CA LEU A 55 4.90 -10.62 17.16
C LEU A 55 6.14 -11.02 16.33
N ASN A 56 7.33 -10.54 16.70
CA ASN A 56 8.60 -10.88 16.05
C ASN A 56 9.19 -12.18 16.60
N HIS A 57 9.13 -12.38 17.92
CA HIS A 57 9.67 -13.56 18.59
C HIS A 57 8.77 -14.80 18.52
N ALA A 58 7.47 -14.65 18.20
CA ALA A 58 6.59 -15.78 18.02
C ALA A 58 6.94 -16.50 16.69
N GLN A 59 7.67 -17.59 16.82
CA GLN A 59 8.02 -18.49 15.73
C GLN A 59 7.02 -19.63 15.72
N TRP A 60 6.30 -19.79 14.61
CA TRP A 60 5.47 -20.97 14.42
C TRP A 60 6.22 -21.93 13.50
N PHE A 61 6.54 -23.13 14.00
CA PHE A 61 7.23 -24.16 13.22
C PHE A 61 8.65 -23.77 12.75
N GLY A 62 9.35 -22.89 13.48
CA GLY A 62 10.68 -22.40 13.11
C GLY A 62 10.69 -21.31 12.03
N ILE A 63 9.51 -20.87 11.56
CA ILE A 63 9.34 -19.79 10.59
C ILE A 63 8.78 -18.55 11.31
N PRO A 64 9.39 -17.35 11.11
CA PRO A 64 8.86 -16.11 11.67
C PRO A 64 7.44 -15.82 11.17
N LEU A 65 6.52 -15.43 12.05
CA LEU A 65 5.17 -14.96 11.71
C LEU A 65 5.10 -13.92 10.56
N PRO A 66 6.07 -12.98 10.41
CA PRO A 66 6.10 -12.07 9.25
C PRO A 66 6.04 -12.77 7.89
N MET A 67 6.63 -13.97 7.78
CA MET A 67 6.68 -14.73 6.54
C MET A 67 5.33 -15.38 6.21
N TRP A 68 4.60 -15.84 7.23
CA TRP A 68 3.22 -16.30 7.09
C TRP A 68 2.26 -15.17 6.71
N LEU A 69 2.41 -14.01 7.32
CA LEU A 69 1.62 -12.82 6.97
C LEU A 69 1.88 -12.40 5.52
N PHE A 70 3.14 -12.38 5.11
CA PHE A 70 3.52 -12.12 3.72
C PHE A 70 2.90 -13.14 2.76
N ALA A 71 2.99 -14.44 3.08
CA ALA A 71 2.42 -15.50 2.26
C ALA A 71 0.89 -15.35 2.13
N ALA A 72 0.18 -15.06 3.21
CA ALA A 72 -1.27 -14.84 3.20
C ALA A 72 -1.66 -13.63 2.32
N VAL A 73 -0.94 -12.51 2.45
CA VAL A 73 -1.16 -11.31 1.65
C VAL A 73 -0.84 -11.54 0.17
N ALA A 74 0.26 -12.23 -0.13
CA ALA A 74 0.66 -12.58 -1.49
C ALA A 74 -0.39 -13.50 -2.15
N LEU A 75 -0.90 -14.49 -1.41
CA LEU A 75 -1.96 -15.37 -1.90
C LEU A 75 -3.26 -14.60 -2.17
N GLY A 76 -3.63 -13.67 -1.27
CA GLY A 76 -4.79 -12.80 -1.46
C GLY A 76 -4.65 -11.88 -2.68
N LEU A 77 -3.47 -11.31 -2.89
CA LEU A 77 -3.15 -10.51 -4.07
C LEU A 77 -3.21 -11.34 -5.35
N TRP A 78 -2.67 -12.54 -5.34
CA TRP A 78 -2.70 -13.43 -6.49
C TRP A 78 -4.14 -13.78 -6.89
N ILE A 79 -4.99 -14.17 -5.93
CA ILE A 79 -6.41 -14.41 -6.19
C ILE A 79 -7.09 -13.15 -6.72
N LEU A 80 -6.79 -11.99 -6.14
CA LEU A 80 -7.34 -10.72 -6.60
C LEU A 80 -6.92 -10.43 -8.05
N LEU A 81 -5.68 -10.68 -8.44
CA LEU A 81 -5.19 -10.41 -9.80
C LEU A 81 -5.69 -11.44 -10.83
N GLU A 82 -5.74 -12.71 -10.46
CA GLU A 82 -6.07 -13.83 -11.36
C GLU A 82 -7.57 -14.03 -11.55
N LYS A 83 -8.36 -13.86 -10.47
CA LYS A 83 -9.78 -14.22 -10.45
C LYS A 83 -10.73 -13.01 -10.55
N THR A 84 -10.25 -11.78 -10.39
CA THR A 84 -11.15 -10.61 -10.38
C THR A 84 -11.12 -9.79 -11.68
N PRO A 85 -12.24 -9.13 -12.05
CA PRO A 85 -12.28 -8.21 -13.18
C PRO A 85 -11.32 -7.02 -13.01
N LEU A 86 -11.00 -6.63 -11.77
CA LEU A 86 -10.00 -5.60 -11.49
C LEU A 86 -8.61 -6.01 -11.97
N GLY A 87 -8.20 -7.26 -11.71
CA GLY A 87 -6.91 -7.79 -12.17
C GLY A 87 -6.77 -7.74 -13.69
N LYS A 88 -7.79 -8.22 -14.43
CA LYS A 88 -7.82 -8.14 -15.89
C LYS A 88 -7.74 -6.70 -16.40
N ALA A 89 -8.48 -5.78 -15.78
CA ALA A 89 -8.43 -4.37 -16.14
C ALA A 89 -7.04 -3.76 -15.90
N ILE A 90 -6.33 -4.15 -14.82
CA ILE A 90 -4.96 -3.70 -14.53
C ILE A 90 -3.99 -4.18 -15.63
N TYR A 91 -4.08 -5.45 -16.03
CA TYR A 91 -3.24 -5.98 -17.11
C TYR A 91 -3.46 -5.23 -18.45
N LEU A 92 -4.72 -4.95 -18.79
CA LEU A 92 -5.05 -4.22 -20.02
C LEU A 92 -4.52 -2.77 -19.99
N ILE A 93 -4.66 -2.08 -18.86
CA ILE A 93 -4.08 -0.73 -18.67
C ILE A 93 -2.56 -0.75 -18.86
N GLY A 94 -1.89 -1.79 -18.35
CA GLY A 94 -0.44 -1.96 -18.50
C GLY A 94 0.02 -2.15 -19.94
N SER A 95 -0.78 -2.80 -20.79
CA SER A 95 -0.48 -2.94 -22.23
C SER A 95 -0.72 -1.63 -22.98
N ASN A 96 -1.88 -1.00 -22.80
CA ASN A 96 -2.18 0.29 -23.43
C ASN A 96 -3.36 0.99 -22.73
N GLU A 97 -3.07 2.04 -21.97
CA GLU A 97 -4.09 2.82 -21.27
C GLU A 97 -5.13 3.43 -22.22
N ARG A 98 -4.69 3.96 -23.38
CA ARG A 98 -5.59 4.61 -24.34
C ARG A 98 -6.56 3.60 -24.96
N ALA A 99 -6.05 2.44 -25.38
CA ALA A 99 -6.90 1.37 -25.95
C ALA A 99 -7.90 0.84 -24.90
N THR A 100 -7.49 0.75 -23.64
CA THR A 100 -8.34 0.29 -22.55
C THR A 100 -9.49 1.27 -22.27
N LEU A 101 -9.22 2.58 -22.35
CA LEU A 101 -10.26 3.61 -22.25
C LEU A 101 -11.28 3.51 -23.40
N TYR A 102 -10.82 3.30 -24.63
CA TYR A 102 -11.70 3.10 -25.79
C TYR A 102 -12.47 1.77 -25.75
N SER A 103 -12.00 0.79 -24.96
CA SER A 103 -12.68 -0.49 -24.73
C SER A 103 -13.77 -0.42 -23.65
N GLY A 104 -14.14 0.79 -23.18
CA GLY A 104 -15.21 1.00 -22.21
C GLY A 104 -14.80 0.78 -20.75
N ILE A 105 -13.53 0.50 -20.47
CA ILE A 105 -13.03 0.34 -19.10
C ILE A 105 -12.67 1.71 -18.53
N ASN A 106 -13.27 2.05 -17.39
CA ASN A 106 -12.99 3.32 -16.70
C ASN A 106 -11.61 3.26 -16.01
N THR A 107 -10.55 3.57 -16.77
CA THR A 107 -9.16 3.54 -16.31
C THR A 107 -8.93 4.35 -15.04
N ARG A 108 -9.63 5.48 -14.87
CA ARG A 108 -9.56 6.30 -13.64
C ARG A 108 -9.97 5.54 -12.39
N ARG A 109 -11.11 4.82 -12.42
CA ARG A 109 -11.56 4.04 -11.26
C ARG A 109 -10.59 2.92 -10.93
N VAL A 110 -10.07 2.24 -11.96
CA VAL A 110 -9.11 1.15 -11.77
C VAL A 110 -7.82 1.67 -11.13
N LEU A 111 -7.28 2.80 -11.62
CA LEU A 111 -6.11 3.46 -11.02
C LEU A 111 -6.33 3.80 -9.54
N ILE A 112 -7.49 4.36 -9.17
CA ILE A 112 -7.81 4.66 -7.76
C ILE A 112 -7.76 3.39 -6.91
N TRP A 113 -8.40 2.31 -7.35
CA TRP A 113 -8.39 1.04 -6.62
C TRP A 113 -6.98 0.44 -6.48
N VAL A 114 -6.15 0.54 -7.52
CA VAL A 114 -4.75 0.11 -7.47
C VAL A 114 -3.97 0.86 -6.39
N TYR A 115 -4.10 2.19 -6.31
CA TYR A 115 -3.42 2.98 -5.28
C TYR A 115 -3.95 2.71 -3.87
N VAL A 116 -5.26 2.43 -3.71
CA VAL A 116 -5.83 2.05 -2.42
C VAL A 116 -5.31 0.69 -1.96
N ILE A 117 -5.27 -0.31 -2.84
CA ILE A 117 -4.73 -1.65 -2.54
C ILE A 117 -3.24 -1.54 -2.19
N SER A 118 -2.48 -0.77 -2.97
CA SER A 118 -1.05 -0.50 -2.69
C SER A 118 -0.83 0.14 -1.33
N ALA A 119 -1.66 1.12 -0.94
CA ALA A 119 -1.54 1.76 0.36
C ALA A 119 -1.90 0.83 1.53
N LEU A 120 -2.89 -0.06 1.35
CA LEU A 120 -3.21 -1.11 2.32
C LEU A 120 -2.05 -2.08 2.51
N LEU A 121 -1.43 -2.52 1.42
CA LEU A 121 -0.24 -3.38 1.43
C LEU A 121 0.93 -2.68 2.14
N CYS A 122 1.14 -1.40 1.86
CA CYS A 122 2.16 -0.59 2.51
C CYS A 122 1.93 -0.48 4.02
N ALA A 123 0.68 -0.37 4.48
CA ALA A 123 0.36 -0.35 5.91
C ALA A 123 0.67 -1.67 6.60
N VAL A 124 0.36 -2.80 5.95
CA VAL A 124 0.72 -4.13 6.45
C VAL A 124 2.24 -4.30 6.51
N ALA A 125 2.96 -3.87 5.47
CA ALA A 125 4.41 -3.89 5.44
C ALA A 125 5.02 -2.97 6.51
N ALA A 126 4.48 -1.77 6.72
CA ALA A 126 4.93 -0.84 7.75
C ALA A 126 4.73 -1.40 9.16
N PHE A 127 3.62 -2.10 9.40
CA PHE A 127 3.37 -2.78 10.67
C PHE A 127 4.39 -3.90 10.94
N LEU A 128 4.72 -4.70 9.92
CA LEU A 128 5.80 -5.70 10.00
C LEU A 128 7.17 -5.05 10.24
N MET A 129 7.43 -3.92 9.57
CA MET A 129 8.70 -3.20 9.67
C MET A 129 8.87 -2.56 11.05
N MET A 130 7.81 -2.03 11.66
CA MET A 130 7.80 -1.59 13.06
C MET A 130 8.12 -2.73 14.03
N SER A 131 7.58 -3.93 13.79
CA SER A 131 7.89 -5.10 14.62
C SER A 131 9.37 -5.54 14.49
N LYS A 132 10.04 -5.19 13.39
CA LYS A 132 11.45 -5.51 13.14
C LYS A 132 12.43 -4.43 13.66
N LEU A 133 12.00 -3.17 13.71
CA LEU A 133 12.77 -2.06 14.23
C LEU A 133 12.60 -1.98 15.75
N ASN A 134 13.40 -2.78 16.47
CA ASN A 134 13.68 -2.60 17.90
C ASN A 134 15.04 -1.93 18.08
#